data_AF-A0A956AHK9-F1
#
_entry.id   AF-A0A956AHK9-F1
#
_cell.length_a   1.000
_cell.length_b   1.000
_cell.length_c   1.000
_cell.angle_alpha   90.00
_cell.angle_beta   90.00
_cell.angle_gamma   90.00
#
_symmetry.space_group_name_H-M   'P 1'
#
loop_
_entity.id
_entity.type
_entity.pdbx_description
1 polymer ?
#
loop_
_entity_poly.entity_id
_entity_poly.type
_entity_poly.pdbx_seq_one_letter_code
_entity_poly.pdbx_strand_id
1 'polypeptide(L)'
;MIRGLGRALSRFSARYVPDPFVIALLLTAVTFALAWGLTGTQPLDLLGQWGGRLAGDALTSAEGGVWRLLAFGMQMCLILVTGFALADSGPVRRLIGALARQPRTQGQAITVTAVTAMLAAWLNWGLGLIVGALLAREVARSARARGVSVHYPLLGAAGYTGLMVWHGGLSGTAPFKVTQAKDVAELLPGAGVDVIPLTQTILSPLNLTVSALLLVAVPVLLTRLSPPEGERVPFDPAAVPAEEPAPPDDRTGPAAWLERSPLLSWGLGLLALIYL
;
A
#
# COMPACT_ATOMS: atom_id res chain seq x y z
N MET A 1 -14.20 15.34 -19.11
CA MET A 1 -13.61 16.07 -17.97
C MET A 1 -12.87 15.16 -16.98
N ILE A 2 -13.53 14.19 -16.32
CA ILE A 2 -12.91 13.35 -15.26
C ILE A 2 -11.70 12.53 -15.76
N ARG A 3 -11.79 11.88 -16.94
CA ARG A 3 -10.64 11.16 -17.52
C ARG A 3 -9.44 12.07 -17.85
N GLY A 4 -9.71 13.31 -18.29
CA GLY A 4 -8.67 14.29 -18.60
C GLY A 4 -7.89 14.69 -17.35
N LEU A 5 -8.62 14.96 -16.25
CA LEU A 5 -8.03 15.22 -14.94
C LEU A 5 -7.20 14.03 -14.44
N GLY A 6 -7.74 12.80 -14.54
CA GLY A 6 -7.00 11.59 -14.14
C GLY A 6 -5.67 11.43 -14.90
N ARG A 7 -5.65 11.67 -16.21
CA ARG A 7 -4.42 11.66 -17.02
C ARG A 7 -3.44 12.77 -16.65
N ALA A 8 -3.93 13.93 -16.20
CA ALA A 8 -3.07 15.03 -15.76
C ALA A 8 -2.41 14.70 -14.42
N LEU A 9 -3.18 14.22 -13.45
CA LEU A 9 -2.69 13.83 -12.12
C LEU A 9 -1.69 12.66 -12.20
N SER A 10 -1.98 11.66 -13.03
CA SER A 10 -1.07 10.53 -13.25
C SER A 10 0.29 10.99 -13.84
N ARG A 11 0.27 11.89 -14.84
CA ARG A 11 1.50 12.45 -15.42
C ARG A 11 2.28 13.31 -14.43
N PHE A 12 1.59 14.07 -13.59
CA PHE A 12 2.23 14.83 -12.52
C PHE A 12 2.93 13.90 -11.53
N SER A 13 2.20 12.90 -11.00
CA SER A 13 2.74 11.95 -10.03
C SER A 13 3.97 11.23 -10.58
N ALA A 14 3.88 10.69 -11.80
CA ALA A 14 4.98 9.98 -12.45
C ALA A 14 6.24 10.82 -12.67
N ARG A 15 6.11 12.16 -12.75
CA ARG A 15 7.24 13.07 -12.96
C ARG A 15 7.89 13.55 -11.67
N TYR A 16 7.11 13.72 -10.60
CA TYR A 16 7.54 14.43 -9.40
C TYR A 16 7.57 13.61 -8.11
N VAL A 17 6.82 12.51 -8.03
CA VAL A 17 6.75 11.68 -6.83
C VAL A 17 7.69 10.48 -7.02
N PRO A 18 8.84 10.43 -6.33
CA PRO A 18 9.73 9.28 -6.40
C PRO A 18 9.17 8.09 -5.62
N ASP A 19 9.78 6.93 -5.82
CA ASP A 19 9.50 5.71 -5.08
C ASP A 19 9.51 5.94 -3.54
N PRO A 20 8.59 5.31 -2.77
CA PRO A 20 8.54 5.46 -1.32
C PRO A 20 9.86 5.18 -0.59
N PHE A 21 10.69 4.26 -1.08
CA PHE A 21 12.00 3.98 -0.50
C PHE A 21 12.94 5.18 -0.64
N VAL A 22 12.98 5.81 -1.83
CA VAL A 22 13.75 7.03 -2.07
C VAL A 22 13.29 8.15 -1.15
N ILE A 23 11.97 8.32 -0.99
CA ILE A 23 11.41 9.30 -0.04
C ILE A 23 11.91 9.02 1.38
N ALA A 24 11.89 7.76 1.82
CA ALA A 24 12.37 7.39 3.15
C ALA A 24 13.86 7.70 3.36
N LEU A 25 14.72 7.47 2.35
CA LEU A 25 16.14 7.82 2.40
C LEU A 25 16.37 9.34 2.46
N LEU A 26 15.62 10.11 1.67
CA LEU A 26 15.68 11.57 1.70
C LEU A 26 15.24 12.11 3.06
N LEU A 27 14.14 11.59 3.61
CA LEU A 27 13.67 11.97 4.94
C LEU A 27 14.70 11.60 6.02
N THR A 28 15.34 10.44 5.92
CA THR A 28 16.43 10.05 6.83
C THR A 28 17.59 11.04 6.76
N ALA A 29 18.02 11.42 5.56
CA ALA A 29 19.09 12.40 5.37
C ALA A 29 18.72 13.79 5.90
N VAL A 30 17.49 14.25 5.65
CA VAL A 30 16.97 15.52 6.18
C VAL A 30 16.91 15.49 7.71
N THR A 31 16.37 14.43 8.31
CA THR A 31 16.32 14.26 9.76
C THR A 31 17.73 14.26 10.36
N PHE A 32 18.70 13.58 9.72
CA PHE A 32 20.09 13.58 10.17
C PHE A 32 20.70 14.99 10.12
N ALA A 33 20.51 15.71 9.02
CA ALA A 33 21.02 17.08 8.85
C ALA A 33 20.41 18.05 9.86
N LEU A 34 19.10 17.95 10.10
CA LEU A 34 18.41 18.76 11.11
C LEU A 34 18.88 18.41 12.52
N ALA A 35 19.00 17.13 12.86
CA ALA A 35 19.48 16.71 14.16
C ALA A 35 20.90 17.23 14.41
N TRP A 36 21.80 17.08 13.44
CA TRP A 36 23.16 17.59 13.54
C TRP A 36 23.21 19.12 13.68
N GLY A 37 22.44 19.85 12.85
CA GLY A 37 22.44 21.31 12.84
C GLY A 37 21.74 21.97 14.03
N LEU A 38 20.78 21.30 14.66
CA LEU A 38 19.90 21.91 15.68
C LEU A 38 20.12 21.40 17.10
N THR A 39 20.71 20.21 17.30
CA THR A 39 20.78 19.58 18.63
C THR A 39 22.20 19.55 19.23
N GLY A 40 23.22 19.91 18.46
CA GLY A 40 24.62 19.81 18.88
C GLY A 40 25.14 18.37 19.02
N THR A 41 24.33 17.37 18.64
CA THR A 41 24.71 15.95 18.66
C THR A 41 25.75 15.67 17.57
N GLN A 42 26.81 14.93 17.92
CA GLN A 42 27.87 14.60 16.97
C GLN A 42 27.38 13.60 15.91
N PRO A 43 27.91 13.64 14.66
CA PRO A 43 27.47 12.75 13.59
C PRO A 43 27.56 11.25 13.93
N LEU A 44 28.60 10.82 14.66
CA LEU A 44 28.75 9.43 15.07
C LEU A 44 27.69 9.00 16.10
N ASP A 45 27.30 9.89 17.01
CA ASP A 45 26.24 9.62 17.98
C ASP A 45 24.88 9.53 17.28
N LEU A 46 24.62 10.40 16.29
CA LEU A 46 23.42 10.33 15.46
C LEU A 46 23.34 9.03 14.67
N LEU A 47 24.48 8.57 14.14
CA LEU A 47 24.57 7.27 13.47
C LEU A 47 24.27 6.12 14.43
N GLY A 48 24.84 6.17 15.64
CA GLY A 48 24.55 5.23 16.70
C GLY A 48 23.05 5.18 17.01
N GLN A 49 22.41 6.33 17.21
CA GLN A 49 20.98 6.43 17.47
C GLN A 49 20.13 5.91 16.31
N TRP A 50 20.48 6.25 15.07
CA TRP A 50 19.81 5.73 13.87
C TRP A 50 19.88 4.20 13.82
N GLY A 51 21.04 3.64 14.12
CA GLY A 51 21.25 2.21 14.13
C GLY A 51 20.79 1.52 15.42
N GLY A 52 20.31 2.24 16.44
CA GLY A 52 19.81 1.61 17.69
C GLY A 52 20.86 1.34 18.76
N ARG A 53 22.06 1.92 18.62
CA ARG A 53 23.04 2.06 19.69
C ARG A 53 22.66 3.27 20.55
N LEU A 54 22.11 3.01 21.74
CA LEU A 54 21.87 4.03 22.76
C LEU A 54 23.11 4.15 23.66
N ALA A 55 23.38 5.35 24.20
CA ALA A 55 24.55 5.59 25.05
C ALA A 55 24.65 4.56 26.19
N GLY A 56 25.66 3.69 26.12
CA GLY A 56 25.88 2.52 26.99
C GLY A 56 26.44 1.32 26.20
N ASP A 57 27.19 0.43 26.86
CA ASP A 57 27.98 -0.66 26.25
C ASP A 57 27.18 -1.78 25.56
N ALA A 58 25.86 -1.60 25.34
CA ALA A 58 25.05 -2.57 24.62
C ALA A 58 25.23 -2.37 23.11
N LEU A 59 25.80 -3.37 22.43
CA LEU A 59 26.18 -3.30 21.01
C LEU A 59 25.01 -2.94 20.08
N THR A 60 23.76 -3.23 20.42
CA THR A 60 22.54 -2.89 19.68
C THR A 60 21.33 -3.15 20.60
N SER A 61 20.37 -2.23 20.71
CA SER A 61 19.05 -2.61 21.25
C SER A 61 18.14 -3.02 20.09
N ALA A 62 17.53 -4.21 20.17
CA ALA A 62 16.52 -4.65 19.19
C ALA A 62 15.29 -3.72 19.16
N GLU A 63 15.15 -2.87 20.18
CA GLU A 63 14.08 -1.90 20.33
C GLU A 63 14.48 -0.47 19.91
N GLY A 64 15.74 -0.25 19.50
CA GLY A 64 16.28 1.06 19.13
C GLY A 64 16.46 1.26 17.63
N GLY A 65 16.41 2.52 17.20
CA GLY A 65 16.73 2.94 15.84
C GLY A 65 15.96 2.20 14.75
N VAL A 66 16.66 1.88 13.66
CA VAL A 66 16.12 1.19 12.49
C VAL A 66 15.75 -0.27 12.78
N TRP A 67 16.39 -0.95 13.74
CA TRP A 67 16.15 -2.38 14.03
C TRP A 67 14.79 -2.65 14.65
N ARG A 68 14.19 -1.68 15.34
CA ARG A 68 12.79 -1.78 15.79
C ARG A 68 11.82 -2.04 14.62
N LEU A 69 12.15 -1.54 13.43
CA LEU A 69 11.35 -1.78 12.22
C LEU A 69 11.45 -3.22 11.71
N LEU A 70 12.41 -4.03 12.16
CA LEU A 70 12.53 -5.44 11.75
C LEU A 70 11.35 -6.27 12.27
N ALA A 71 11.02 -6.15 13.56
CA ALA A 71 9.87 -6.84 14.14
C ALA A 71 8.56 -6.40 13.48
N PHE A 72 8.40 -5.09 13.25
CA PHE A 72 7.27 -4.54 12.51
C PHE A 72 7.22 -5.06 11.06
N GLY A 73 8.35 -5.05 10.35
CA GLY A 73 8.48 -5.54 8.98
C GLY A 73 8.13 -7.03 8.87
N MET A 74 8.58 -7.85 9.81
CA MET A 74 8.23 -9.27 9.90
C MET A 74 6.72 -9.47 10.10
N GLN A 75 6.09 -8.68 10.99
CA GLN A 75 4.63 -8.70 11.16
C GLN A 75 3.91 -8.38 9.85
N MET A 76 4.36 -7.36 9.12
CA MET A 76 3.77 -7.00 7.82
C MET A 76 3.98 -8.07 6.75
N CYS A 77 5.16 -8.71 6.71
CA CYS A 77 5.44 -9.85 5.82
C CYS A 77 4.51 -11.02 6.12
N LEU A 78 4.33 -11.38 7.40
CA LEU A 78 3.42 -12.45 7.81
C LEU A 78 1.98 -12.15 7.42
N ILE A 79 1.51 -10.89 7.57
CA ILE A 79 0.16 -10.50 7.15
C ILE A 79 -0.03 -10.73 5.63
N LEU A 80 0.96 -10.36 4.81
CA LEU A 80 0.88 -10.55 3.35
C LEU A 80 0.94 -12.03 2.96
N VAL A 81 1.88 -12.80 3.52
CA VAL A 81 2.06 -14.23 3.22
C VAL A 81 0.85 -15.04 3.67
N THR A 82 0.34 -14.80 4.87
CA THR A 82 -0.86 -15.49 5.38
C THR A 82 -2.12 -15.03 4.64
N GLY A 83 -2.24 -13.74 4.31
CA GLY A 83 -3.31 -13.22 3.46
C GLY A 83 -3.31 -13.88 2.08
N PHE A 84 -2.12 -14.10 1.50
CA PHE A 84 -1.96 -14.84 0.26
C PHE A 84 -2.36 -16.30 0.40
N ALA A 85 -1.85 -17.02 1.42
CA ALA A 85 -2.20 -18.41 1.66
C ALA A 85 -3.72 -18.59 1.86
N LEU A 86 -4.39 -17.66 2.56
CA LEU A 86 -5.84 -17.66 2.71
C LEU A 86 -6.55 -17.40 1.37
N ALA A 87 -6.10 -16.42 0.60
CA ALA A 87 -6.68 -16.11 -0.71
C ALA A 87 -6.49 -17.25 -1.72
N ASP A 88 -5.42 -18.02 -1.58
CA ASP A 88 -5.10 -19.17 -2.41
C ASP A 88 -5.86 -20.45 -2.01
N SER A 89 -6.51 -20.44 -0.85
CA SER A 89 -7.27 -21.59 -0.36
C SER A 89 -8.42 -21.98 -1.30
N GLY A 90 -8.74 -23.28 -1.33
CA GLY A 90 -9.84 -23.81 -2.14
C GLY A 90 -11.16 -23.07 -1.99
N PRO A 91 -11.63 -22.75 -0.76
CA PRO A 91 -12.86 -21.98 -0.55
C PRO A 91 -12.83 -20.58 -1.18
N VAL A 92 -11.75 -19.83 -0.98
CA VAL A 92 -11.65 -18.45 -1.51
C VAL A 92 -11.53 -18.48 -3.03
N ARG A 93 -10.74 -19.38 -3.61
CA ARG A 93 -10.66 -19.57 -5.07
C ARG A 93 -12.03 -19.92 -5.69
N ARG A 94 -12.83 -20.76 -5.04
CA ARG A 94 -14.20 -21.08 -5.48
C ARG A 94 -15.10 -19.84 -5.45
N LEU A 95 -15.01 -19.03 -4.39
CA LEU A 95 -15.75 -17.78 -4.28
C LEU A 95 -15.35 -16.77 -5.35
N ILE A 96 -14.04 -16.55 -5.55
CA ILE A 96 -13.50 -15.69 -6.61
C ILE A 96 -14.02 -16.14 -7.97
N GLY A 97 -13.95 -17.44 -8.28
CA GLY A 97 -14.46 -17.98 -9.53
C GLY A 97 -15.97 -17.77 -9.70
N ALA A 98 -16.75 -17.92 -8.63
CA ALA A 98 -18.20 -17.67 -8.65
C ALA A 98 -18.52 -16.21 -8.94
N LEU A 99 -17.87 -15.28 -8.23
CA LEU A 99 -18.02 -13.83 -8.42
C LEU A 99 -17.59 -13.41 -9.83
N ALA A 100 -16.48 -13.96 -10.34
CA ALA A 100 -15.96 -13.63 -11.66
C ALA A 100 -16.88 -14.02 -12.83
N ARG A 101 -17.82 -14.96 -12.62
CA ARG A 101 -18.82 -15.35 -13.63
C ARG A 101 -20.07 -14.47 -13.63
N GLN A 102 -20.28 -13.63 -12.62
CA GLN A 102 -21.49 -12.82 -12.52
C GLN A 102 -21.54 -11.64 -13.52
N PRO A 103 -20.45 -10.87 -13.74
CA PRO A 103 -20.51 -9.68 -14.60
C PRO A 103 -20.84 -9.99 -16.05
N ARG A 104 -21.75 -9.23 -16.65
CA ARG A 104 -22.10 -9.27 -18.07
C ARG A 104 -21.70 -8.01 -18.83
N THR A 105 -21.26 -6.98 -18.12
CA THR A 105 -20.82 -5.69 -18.67
C THR A 105 -19.54 -5.22 -17.97
N GLN A 106 -18.77 -4.32 -18.60
CA GLN A 106 -17.60 -3.70 -17.98
C GLN A 106 -17.93 -3.02 -16.65
N GLY A 107 -19.08 -2.31 -16.58
CA GLY A 107 -19.50 -1.66 -15.34
C GLY A 107 -19.69 -2.65 -14.20
N GLN A 108 -20.36 -3.78 -14.47
CA GLN A 108 -20.53 -4.85 -13.48
C GLN A 108 -19.18 -5.49 -13.09
N ALA A 109 -18.27 -5.66 -14.06
CA ALA A 109 -16.96 -6.25 -13.80
C ALA A 109 -16.13 -5.38 -12.85
N ILE A 110 -16.14 -4.07 -13.08
CA ILE A 110 -15.49 -3.09 -12.20
C ILE A 110 -16.15 -3.08 -10.82
N THR A 111 -17.48 -3.02 -10.75
CA THR A 111 -18.20 -2.94 -9.48
C THR A 111 -17.99 -4.16 -8.61
N VAL A 112 -18.13 -5.38 -9.16
CA VAL A 112 -17.88 -6.62 -8.41
C VAL A 112 -16.44 -6.66 -7.90
N THR A 113 -15.48 -6.32 -8.75
CA THR A 113 -14.05 -6.31 -8.36
C THR A 113 -13.79 -5.32 -7.24
N ALA A 114 -14.23 -4.07 -7.38
CA ALA A 114 -13.99 -3.01 -6.41
C ALA A 114 -14.69 -3.27 -5.07
N VAL A 115 -15.96 -3.67 -5.10
CA VAL A 115 -16.72 -3.95 -3.86
C VAL A 115 -16.10 -5.12 -3.11
N THR A 116 -15.75 -6.22 -3.80
CA THR A 116 -15.12 -7.36 -3.14
C THR A 116 -13.74 -7.01 -2.58
N ALA A 117 -12.91 -6.27 -3.33
CA ALA A 117 -11.61 -5.81 -2.84
C ALA A 117 -11.74 -4.93 -1.60
N MET A 118 -12.70 -4.02 -1.59
CA MET A 118 -12.98 -3.12 -0.46
C MET A 118 -13.50 -3.86 0.78
N LEU A 119 -14.45 -4.79 0.61
CA LEU A 119 -14.95 -5.59 1.72
C LEU A 119 -13.86 -6.49 2.31
N ALA A 120 -13.08 -7.15 1.44
CA ALA A 120 -11.95 -7.96 1.87
C ALA A 120 -10.90 -7.12 2.61
N ALA A 121 -10.56 -5.93 2.09
CA ALA A 121 -9.61 -5.01 2.73
C ALA A 121 -10.12 -4.41 4.04
N TRP A 122 -11.43 -4.17 4.16
CA TRP A 122 -12.04 -3.70 5.39
C TRP A 122 -11.98 -4.76 6.49
N LEU A 123 -12.10 -6.04 6.14
CA LEU A 123 -11.88 -7.14 7.09
C LEU A 123 -10.40 -7.34 7.40
N ASN A 124 -9.57 -7.38 6.36
CA ASN A 124 -8.12 -7.54 6.46
C ASN A 124 -7.43 -6.94 5.24
N TRP A 125 -6.58 -5.94 5.46
CA TRP A 125 -5.92 -5.20 4.38
C TRP A 125 -5.02 -6.09 3.50
N GLY A 126 -4.33 -7.08 4.09
CA GLY A 126 -3.50 -8.04 3.36
C GLY A 126 -4.33 -8.95 2.45
N LEU A 127 -5.45 -9.48 2.96
CA LEU A 127 -6.41 -10.26 2.17
C LEU A 127 -6.99 -9.42 1.03
N GLY A 128 -7.36 -8.17 1.29
CA GLY A 128 -7.93 -7.26 0.30
C GLY A 128 -7.04 -7.05 -0.93
N LEU A 129 -5.73 -6.88 -0.71
CA LEU A 129 -4.75 -6.74 -1.79
C LEU A 129 -4.69 -7.99 -2.68
N ILE A 130 -4.59 -9.18 -2.06
CA ILE A 130 -4.45 -10.43 -2.82
C ILE A 130 -5.76 -10.80 -3.51
N VAL A 131 -6.89 -10.74 -2.80
CA VAL A 131 -8.22 -11.04 -3.36
C VAL A 131 -8.55 -10.07 -4.49
N GLY A 132 -8.26 -8.77 -4.33
CA GLY A 132 -8.47 -7.77 -5.38
C GLY A 132 -7.70 -8.10 -6.65
N ALA A 133 -6.42 -8.44 -6.54
CA ALA A 133 -5.59 -8.81 -7.69
C ALA A 133 -6.04 -10.12 -8.36
N LEU A 134 -6.30 -11.17 -7.57
CA LEU A 134 -6.77 -12.46 -8.09
C LEU A 134 -8.14 -12.34 -8.75
N LEU A 135 -9.07 -11.60 -8.13
CA LEU A 135 -10.40 -11.38 -8.67
C LEU A 135 -10.37 -10.54 -9.95
N ALA A 136 -9.58 -9.46 -10.02
CA ALA A 136 -9.43 -8.67 -11.24
C ALA A 136 -8.97 -9.53 -12.43
N ARG A 137 -7.96 -10.39 -12.20
CA ARG A 137 -7.47 -11.33 -13.20
C ARG A 137 -8.53 -12.36 -13.60
N GLU A 138 -9.21 -12.95 -12.61
CA GLU A 138 -10.22 -13.99 -12.88
C GLU A 138 -11.47 -13.43 -13.57
N VAL A 139 -11.93 -12.25 -13.17
CA VAL A 139 -13.02 -11.51 -13.83
C VAL A 139 -12.65 -11.23 -15.28
N ALA A 140 -11.43 -10.75 -15.55
CA ALA A 140 -11.00 -10.45 -16.90
C ALA A 140 -10.89 -11.72 -17.78
N ARG A 141 -10.38 -12.82 -17.22
CA ARG A 141 -10.32 -14.13 -17.87
C ARG A 141 -11.73 -14.66 -18.21
N SER A 142 -12.63 -14.63 -17.24
CA SER A 142 -14.04 -15.04 -17.37
C SER A 142 -14.82 -14.16 -18.36
N ALA A 143 -14.58 -12.85 -18.35
CA ALA A 143 -15.19 -11.90 -19.29
C ALA A 143 -14.74 -12.20 -20.72
N ARG A 144 -13.43 -12.38 -20.95
CA ARG A 144 -12.87 -12.75 -22.26
C ARG A 144 -13.45 -14.05 -22.79
N ALA A 145 -13.50 -15.10 -21.97
CA ALA A 145 -14.07 -16.40 -22.35
C ALA A 145 -15.55 -16.31 -22.78
N ARG A 146 -16.28 -15.28 -22.33
CA ARG A 146 -17.69 -15.03 -22.65
C ARG A 146 -17.91 -13.90 -23.65
N GLY A 147 -16.85 -13.37 -24.25
CA GLY A 147 -16.95 -12.25 -25.21
C GLY A 147 -17.35 -10.91 -24.59
N VAL A 148 -17.25 -10.75 -23.27
CA VAL A 148 -17.53 -9.48 -22.59
C VAL A 148 -16.29 -8.60 -22.67
N SER A 149 -16.36 -7.51 -23.43
CA SER A 149 -15.28 -6.55 -23.59
C SER A 149 -15.07 -5.73 -22.31
N VAL A 150 -13.87 -5.82 -21.72
CA VAL A 150 -13.48 -5.15 -20.46
C VAL A 150 -12.08 -4.53 -20.59
N HIS A 151 -11.89 -3.34 -20.03
CA HIS A 151 -10.57 -2.70 -19.96
C HIS A 151 -9.78 -3.22 -18.74
N TYR A 152 -8.83 -4.12 -18.97
CA TYR A 152 -8.10 -4.84 -17.93
C TYR A 152 -7.33 -3.93 -16.94
N PRO A 153 -6.65 -2.85 -17.37
CA PRO A 153 -5.98 -1.93 -16.43
C PRO A 153 -6.94 -1.31 -15.40
N LEU A 154 -8.18 -1.03 -15.78
CA LEU A 154 -9.20 -0.46 -14.89
C LEU A 154 -9.77 -1.52 -13.94
N LEU A 155 -9.81 -2.80 -14.34
CA LEU A 155 -10.06 -3.91 -13.41
C LEU A 155 -8.93 -4.04 -12.39
N GLY A 156 -7.67 -3.87 -12.81
CA GLY A 156 -6.53 -3.79 -11.89
C GLY A 156 -6.71 -2.66 -10.88
N ALA A 157 -7.03 -1.45 -11.35
CA ALA A 157 -7.34 -0.31 -10.48
C ALA A 157 -8.52 -0.59 -9.53
N ALA A 158 -9.57 -1.27 -10.02
CA ALA A 158 -10.69 -1.72 -9.19
C ALA A 158 -10.25 -2.71 -8.10
N GLY A 159 -9.31 -3.62 -8.39
CA GLY A 159 -8.73 -4.52 -7.39
C GLY A 159 -7.94 -3.79 -6.29
N TYR A 160 -7.36 -2.63 -6.62
CA TYR A 160 -6.60 -1.79 -5.68
C TYR A 160 -7.46 -0.90 -4.77
N THR A 161 -8.78 -0.79 -4.99
CA THR A 161 -9.66 0.09 -4.19
C THR A 161 -9.77 -0.34 -2.73
N GLY A 162 -9.36 -1.58 -2.40
CA GLY A 162 -9.19 -2.01 -1.01
C GLY A 162 -8.32 -1.06 -0.19
N LEU A 163 -7.28 -0.48 -0.81
CA LEU A 163 -6.40 0.50 -0.17
C LEU A 163 -7.07 1.84 0.16
N MET A 164 -8.29 2.10 -0.32
CA MET A 164 -9.03 3.31 0.02
C MET A 164 -9.79 3.19 1.35
N VAL A 165 -10.07 1.98 1.83
CA VAL A 165 -10.92 1.75 3.01
C VAL A 165 -10.27 0.96 4.12
N TRP A 166 -9.14 0.28 3.86
CA TRP A 166 -8.51 -0.63 4.81
C TRP A 166 -8.17 -0.01 6.17
N HIS A 167 -7.77 1.26 6.20
CA HIS A 167 -7.43 1.97 7.44
C HIS A 167 -8.65 2.20 8.34
N GLY A 168 -9.84 2.32 7.75
CA GLY A 168 -11.12 2.35 8.48
C GLY A 168 -11.70 0.95 8.72
N GLY A 169 -10.96 -0.11 8.40
CA GLY A 169 -11.35 -1.50 8.61
C GLY A 169 -10.78 -2.12 9.88
N LEU A 170 -11.19 -3.36 10.17
CA LEU A 170 -10.80 -4.15 11.35
C LEU A 170 -9.29 -4.33 11.51
N SER A 171 -8.55 -4.29 10.40
CA SER A 171 -7.09 -4.40 10.39
C SER A 171 -6.34 -3.05 10.35
N GLY A 172 -7.03 -1.94 10.60
CA GLY A 172 -6.42 -0.62 10.61
C GLY A 172 -5.39 -0.47 11.74
N THR A 173 -4.11 -0.23 11.40
CA THR A 173 -3.01 -0.19 12.38
C THR A 173 -3.18 0.89 13.44
N ALA A 174 -3.54 2.12 13.04
CA ALA A 174 -3.71 3.22 14.00
C ALA A 174 -4.89 3.00 14.96
N PRO A 175 -6.11 2.66 14.49
CA PRO A 175 -7.22 2.30 15.37
C PRO A 175 -6.91 1.13 16.32
N PHE A 176 -6.08 0.17 15.91
CA PHE A 176 -5.69 -0.94 16.77
C PHE A 176 -4.69 -0.50 17.85
N LYS A 177 -3.66 0.29 17.49
CA LYS A 177 -2.67 0.78 18.46
C LYS A 177 -3.29 1.60 19.58
N VAL A 178 -4.27 2.45 19.29
CA VAL A 178 -4.91 3.27 20.34
C VAL A 178 -5.75 2.47 21.35
N THR A 179 -6.01 1.18 21.09
CA THR A 179 -6.65 0.28 22.07
C THR A 179 -5.68 -0.28 23.11
N GLN A 180 -4.37 -0.16 22.88
CA GLN A 180 -3.34 -0.75 23.74
C GLN A 180 -2.69 0.33 24.61
N ALA A 181 -2.74 0.14 25.93
CA ALA A 181 -2.20 1.12 26.88
C ALA A 181 -0.71 1.40 26.65
N LYS A 182 0.07 0.37 26.29
CA LYS A 182 1.49 0.53 25.96
C LYS A 182 1.72 1.47 24.77
N ASP A 183 0.91 1.33 23.72
CA ASP A 183 1.11 2.06 22.46
C ASP A 183 0.64 3.50 22.65
N VAL A 184 -0.42 3.74 23.42
CA VAL A 184 -0.90 5.08 23.79
C VAL A 184 0.14 5.80 24.65
N ALA A 185 0.72 5.13 25.64
CA ALA A 185 1.77 5.68 26.49
C ALA A 185 3.05 6.02 25.70
N GLU A 186 3.41 5.20 24.71
CA GLU A 186 4.53 5.46 23.81
C GLU A 186 4.27 6.64 22.87
N LEU A 187 3.07 6.72 22.29
CA LEU A 187 2.72 7.75 21.30
C LEU A 187 2.44 9.12 21.93
N LEU A 188 1.85 9.15 23.13
CA LEU A 188 1.40 10.35 23.82
C LEU A 188 1.89 10.37 25.28
N PRO A 189 3.22 10.36 25.50
CA PRO A 189 3.80 10.31 26.84
C PRO A 189 3.37 11.54 27.64
N GLY A 190 2.79 11.32 28.82
CA GLY A 190 2.36 12.39 29.72
C GLY A 190 1.08 13.11 29.32
N ALA A 191 0.38 12.68 28.26
CA ALA A 191 -0.87 13.31 27.83
C ALA A 191 -2.10 12.94 28.69
N GLY A 192 -1.98 11.94 29.57
CA GLY A 192 -3.10 11.45 30.39
C GLY A 192 -4.24 10.86 29.56
N VAL A 193 -3.95 10.38 28.34
CA VAL A 193 -4.93 9.83 27.42
C VAL A 193 -5.11 8.34 27.70
N ASP A 194 -6.35 7.94 28.00
CA ASP A 194 -6.71 6.53 28.13
C ASP A 194 -6.82 5.84 26.76
N VAL A 195 -6.85 4.51 26.77
CA VAL A 195 -7.06 3.71 25.56
C VAL A 195 -8.40 4.06 24.90
N ILE A 196 -8.40 4.16 23.56
CA ILE A 196 -9.60 4.47 22.78
C ILE A 196 -10.15 3.15 22.21
N PRO A 197 -11.37 2.72 22.60
CA PRO A 197 -11.94 1.46 22.14
C PRO A 197 -12.36 1.52 20.67
N LEU A 198 -12.46 0.34 20.03
CA LEU A 198 -12.87 0.22 18.62
C LEU A 198 -14.27 0.77 18.34
N THR A 199 -15.14 0.83 19.35
CA THR A 199 -16.46 1.45 19.28
C THR A 199 -16.41 2.94 18.97
N GLN A 200 -15.32 3.61 19.33
CA GLN A 200 -15.09 5.03 19.07
C GLN A 200 -14.22 5.28 17.83
N THR A 201 -13.61 4.24 17.26
CA THR A 201 -12.75 4.35 16.06
C THR A 201 -13.39 3.65 14.85
N ILE A 202 -13.12 2.37 14.66
CA ILE A 202 -13.57 1.57 13.50
C ILE A 202 -15.09 1.48 13.44
N LEU A 203 -15.74 1.25 14.58
CA LEU A 203 -17.20 1.10 14.65
C LEU A 203 -17.91 2.43 14.93
N SER A 204 -17.18 3.55 14.92
CA SER A 204 -17.81 4.86 15.06
C SER A 204 -18.76 5.15 13.90
N PRO A 205 -19.88 5.86 14.12
CA PRO A 205 -20.82 6.21 13.06
C PRO A 205 -20.14 6.97 11.90
N LEU A 206 -19.16 7.82 12.21
CA LEU A 206 -18.40 8.55 11.20
C LEU A 206 -17.63 7.60 10.28
N ASN A 207 -16.83 6.70 10.85
CA ASN A 207 -16.00 5.78 10.06
C ASN A 207 -16.85 4.80 9.23
N LEU A 208 -17.93 4.28 9.82
CA LEU A 208 -18.86 3.40 9.09
C LEU A 208 -19.56 4.15 7.95
N THR A 209 -19.96 5.40 8.17
CA THR A 209 -20.57 6.24 7.13
C THR A 209 -19.58 6.51 5.99
N VAL A 210 -18.34 6.91 6.30
CA VAL A 210 -17.30 7.14 5.28
C VAL A 210 -16.99 5.85 4.51
N SER A 211 -16.85 4.73 5.20
CA SER A 211 -16.59 3.43 4.58
C SER A 211 -17.72 3.01 3.64
N ALA A 212 -18.99 3.19 4.06
CA ALA A 212 -20.16 2.90 3.24
C ALA A 212 -20.27 3.83 2.04
N LEU A 213 -20.00 5.13 2.21
CA LEU A 213 -19.99 6.09 1.11
C LEU A 213 -18.92 5.75 0.09
N LEU A 214 -17.71 5.38 0.52
CA LEU A 214 -16.65 4.94 -0.39
C LEU A 214 -17.04 3.65 -1.12
N LEU A 215 -17.68 2.69 -0.43
CA LEU A 215 -18.14 1.42 -1.00
C LEU A 215 -19.11 1.61 -2.18
N VAL A 216 -19.85 2.72 -2.20
CA VAL A 216 -20.77 3.08 -3.29
C VAL A 216 -20.11 4.03 -4.29
N ALA A 217 -19.50 5.11 -3.80
CA ALA A 217 -18.98 6.19 -4.64
C ALA A 217 -17.82 5.75 -5.52
N VAL A 218 -16.91 4.91 -5.01
CA VAL A 218 -15.70 4.48 -5.74
C VAL A 218 -16.06 3.59 -6.94
N PRO A 219 -16.88 2.52 -6.82
CA PRO A 219 -17.35 1.77 -7.98
C PRO A 219 -18.07 2.65 -9.01
N VAL A 220 -18.94 3.57 -8.57
CA VAL A 220 -19.63 4.51 -9.47
C VAL A 220 -18.64 5.41 -10.21
N LEU A 221 -17.60 5.90 -9.54
CA LEU A 221 -16.57 6.71 -10.18
C LEU A 221 -15.76 5.89 -11.20
N LEU A 222 -15.33 4.68 -10.85
CA LEU A 222 -14.56 3.81 -11.75
C LEU A 222 -15.38 3.39 -12.97
N THR A 223 -16.66 3.08 -12.80
CA THR A 223 -17.55 2.80 -13.94
C THR A 223 -17.70 4.02 -14.84
N ARG A 224 -17.73 5.25 -14.31
CA ARG A 224 -17.72 6.48 -15.14
C ARG A 224 -16.37 6.78 -15.81
N LEU A 225 -15.27 6.29 -15.23
CA LEU A 225 -13.94 6.37 -15.84
C LEU A 225 -13.73 5.36 -16.97
N SER A 226 -14.58 4.34 -17.08
CA SER A 226 -14.52 3.27 -18.07
C SER A 226 -14.38 3.77 -19.51
N PRO A 227 -13.30 3.43 -20.24
CA PRO A 227 -13.16 3.82 -21.65
C PRO A 227 -14.27 3.23 -22.54
N PRO A 228 -14.60 3.88 -23.67
CA PRO A 228 -15.47 3.31 -24.69
C PRO A 228 -14.85 2.03 -25.26
N GLU A 229 -15.68 1.21 -25.91
CA GLU A 229 -15.28 -0.13 -26.36
C GLU A 229 -14.01 -0.18 -27.20
N GLY A 230 -13.84 0.76 -28.14
CA GLY A 230 -12.66 0.82 -29.00
C GLY A 230 -11.35 1.22 -28.29
N GLU A 231 -11.42 1.73 -27.06
CA GLU A 231 -10.24 2.09 -26.24
C GLU A 231 -9.98 1.07 -25.11
N ARG A 232 -10.74 -0.05 -25.07
CA ARG A 232 -10.56 -1.07 -24.04
C ARG A 232 -9.32 -1.92 -24.35
N VAL A 233 -8.41 -2.01 -23.37
CA VAL A 233 -7.24 -2.87 -23.44
C VAL A 233 -7.66 -4.23 -22.86
N PRO A 234 -7.73 -5.30 -23.68
CA PRO A 234 -8.21 -6.59 -23.21
C PRO A 234 -7.20 -7.27 -22.30
N PHE A 235 -7.66 -8.29 -21.58
CA PHE A 235 -6.76 -9.21 -20.88
C PHE A 235 -6.05 -10.14 -21.88
N ASP A 236 -4.73 -10.20 -21.79
CA ASP A 236 -3.91 -11.12 -22.55
C ASP A 236 -3.40 -12.26 -21.64
N PRO A 237 -3.84 -13.52 -21.82
CA PRO A 237 -3.33 -14.64 -21.05
C PRO A 237 -1.93 -15.09 -21.47
N ALA A 238 -1.46 -14.71 -22.66
CA ALA A 238 -0.12 -15.01 -23.15
C ALA A 238 0.93 -13.99 -22.67
N ALA A 239 0.48 -12.91 -22.01
CA ALA A 239 1.36 -12.04 -21.24
C ALA A 239 1.91 -12.84 -20.06
N VAL A 240 3.02 -13.54 -20.29
CA VAL A 240 3.84 -14.13 -19.24
C VAL A 240 4.31 -12.97 -18.36
N PRO A 241 4.18 -13.04 -17.01
CA PRO A 241 4.89 -12.11 -16.15
C PRO A 241 6.37 -12.39 -16.36
N ALA A 242 6.97 -11.64 -17.27
CA ALA A 242 8.29 -11.94 -17.77
C ALA A 242 9.31 -11.77 -16.61
N GLU A 243 10.16 -12.77 -16.42
CA GLU A 243 11.50 -12.60 -15.82
C GLU A 243 12.43 -11.83 -16.78
N GLU A 244 11.91 -11.26 -17.87
CA GLU A 244 12.67 -10.32 -18.69
C GLU A 244 13.10 -9.14 -17.81
N PRO A 245 14.37 -8.72 -17.88
CA PRO A 245 14.82 -7.52 -17.19
C PRO A 245 13.84 -6.41 -17.54
N ALA A 246 13.31 -5.75 -16.51
CA ALA A 246 12.32 -4.70 -16.67
C ALA A 246 12.79 -3.74 -17.78
N PRO A 247 11.92 -3.38 -18.74
CA PRO A 247 12.31 -2.50 -19.83
C PRO A 247 12.98 -1.24 -19.24
N PRO A 248 14.02 -0.69 -19.91
CA PRO A 248 14.73 0.48 -19.40
C PRO A 248 13.73 1.56 -19.03
N ASP A 249 13.78 2.01 -17.77
CA ASP A 249 12.91 3.08 -17.32
C ASP A 249 13.20 4.34 -18.12
N ASP A 250 12.30 4.70 -19.04
CA ASP A 250 12.41 5.84 -19.93
C ASP A 250 11.83 7.13 -19.32
N ARG A 251 11.28 7.04 -18.10
CA ARG A 251 10.73 8.20 -17.40
C ARG A 251 11.79 9.28 -17.28
N THR A 252 11.36 10.53 -17.45
CA THR A 252 12.22 11.71 -17.30
C THR A 252 11.68 12.59 -16.18
N GLY A 253 12.56 13.36 -15.55
CA GLY A 253 12.21 14.27 -14.47
C GLY A 253 12.88 13.94 -13.13
N PRO A 254 12.59 14.75 -12.10
CA PRO A 254 13.29 14.68 -10.82
C PRO A 254 13.07 13.37 -10.08
N ALA A 255 11.86 12.81 -10.10
CA ALA A 255 11.56 11.52 -9.46
C ALA A 255 12.41 10.39 -10.07
N ALA A 256 12.38 10.26 -11.39
CA ALA A 256 13.15 9.24 -12.10
C ALA A 256 14.67 9.49 -12.03
N TRP A 257 15.13 10.72 -11.85
CA TRP A 257 16.53 11.02 -11.60
C TRP A 257 16.97 10.56 -10.20
N LEU A 258 16.17 10.84 -9.17
CA LEU A 258 16.44 10.40 -7.80
C LEU A 258 16.47 8.86 -7.69
N GLU A 259 15.50 8.18 -8.32
CA GLU A 259 15.41 6.72 -8.32
C GLU A 259 16.61 6.03 -9.00
N ARG A 260 17.18 6.66 -10.03
CA ARG A 260 18.37 6.14 -10.73
C ARG A 260 19.69 6.58 -10.11
N SER A 261 19.66 7.57 -9.23
CA SER A 261 20.87 8.09 -8.60
C SER A 261 21.41 7.06 -7.60
N PRO A 262 22.63 6.53 -7.82
CA PRO A 262 23.18 5.54 -6.91
C PRO A 262 23.64 6.19 -5.59
N LEU A 263 23.68 7.53 -5.51
CA LEU A 263 24.17 8.28 -4.35
C LEU A 263 23.41 7.94 -3.07
N LEU A 264 22.09 7.76 -3.16
CA LEU A 264 21.27 7.40 -2.00
C LEU A 264 21.57 5.98 -1.51
N SER A 265 21.75 5.04 -2.44
CA SER A 265 22.10 3.65 -2.11
C SER A 265 23.52 3.53 -1.56
N TRP A 266 24.50 4.21 -2.17
CA TRP A 266 25.87 4.28 -1.65
C TRP A 266 25.93 4.97 -0.30
N GLY A 267 25.17 6.05 -0.12
CA GLY A 267 25.05 6.75 1.16
C GLY A 267 24.50 5.85 2.25
N LEU A 268 23.41 5.13 1.99
CA LEU A 268 22.86 4.14 2.92
C LEU A 268 23.85 3.01 3.20
N GLY A 269 24.50 2.47 2.18
CA GLY A 269 25.50 1.40 2.32
C GLY A 269 26.68 1.84 3.18
N LEU A 270 27.21 3.03 2.94
CA LEU A 270 28.27 3.63 3.77
C LEU A 270 27.80 3.84 5.20
N LEU A 271 26.58 4.36 5.38
CA LEU A 271 25.99 4.58 6.70
C LEU A 271 25.86 3.26 7.48
N ALA A 272 25.39 2.19 6.82
CA ALA A 272 25.33 0.86 7.40
C ALA A 272 26.73 0.28 7.70
N LEU A 273 27.72 0.51 6.83
CA LEU A 273 29.10 0.05 7.04
C LEU A 273 29.80 0.75 8.19
N ILE A 274 29.59 2.06 8.38
CA ILE A 274 30.16 2.82 9.51
C ILE A 274 29.47 2.43 10.82
N TYR A 275 28.20 2.02 10.75
CA TYR A 275 27.44 1.58 11.91
C TYR A 275 27.90 0.21 12.46
N LEU A 276 28.29 -0.73 11.57
CA LEU A 276 28.82 -2.05 11.93
C LEU A 276 30.21 -1.97 12.56
#